data_AF-A0A9E0G4D8-F1
#
_entry.id   AF-A0A9E0G4D8-F1
#
_cell.length_a   1.000
_cell.length_b   1.000
_cell.length_c   1.000
_cell.angle_alpha   90.00
_cell.angle_beta   90.00
_cell.angle_gamma   90.00
#
_symmetry.space_group_name_H-M   'P 1'
#
loop_
_entity.id
_entity.type
_entity.pdbx_description
1 polymer ?
#
loop_
_entity_poly.entity_id
_entity_poly.type
_entity_poly.pdbx_seq_one_letter_code
_entity_poly.pdbx_strand_id
1 'polypeptide(L)'
;RIDRDINVTGKPNARTYLNVYLQILNLLDTKNIIYAYPATGSANDDGYLTAPEWQSNINTANDPQAYRDLYALRMNSPGNYSVPRQIRLGIIFNF
;
A
#
# COMPACT_ATOMS: atom_id res chain seq x y z
N ARG A 1 -18.78 -2.10 2.65
CA ARG A 1 -19.19 -0.69 2.84
C ARG A 1 -20.44 -0.72 3.69
N ILE A 2 -20.53 0.16 4.67
CA ILE A 2 -21.75 0.38 5.45
C ILE A 2 -22.16 1.84 5.26
N ASP A 3 -23.44 2.11 5.12
CA ASP A 3 -23.97 3.46 4.90
C ASP A 3 -25.39 3.65 5.41
N ARG A 4 -25.77 4.92 5.58
CA ARG A 4 -27.08 5.36 6.11
C ARG A 4 -27.52 6.66 5.44
N ASP A 5 -28.80 6.71 5.05
CA ASP A 5 -29.45 7.92 4.54
C ASP A 5 -30.11 8.71 5.68
N ILE A 6 -29.93 10.03 5.67
CA ILE A 6 -30.48 10.98 6.63
C ILE A 6 -31.31 12.01 5.86
N ASN A 7 -32.60 12.07 6.11
CA ASN A 7 -33.47 13.09 5.52
C ASN A 7 -33.15 14.46 6.12
N VAL A 8 -32.79 15.43 5.27
CA VAL A 8 -32.35 16.77 5.72
C VAL A 8 -33.50 17.76 5.79
N THR A 9 -34.51 17.60 4.92
CA THR A 9 -35.71 18.45 4.93
C THR A 9 -36.84 17.78 5.72
N GLY A 10 -37.27 18.39 6.81
CA GLY A 10 -38.51 18.02 7.52
C GLY A 10 -39.81 18.32 6.73
N LYS A 11 -39.73 18.48 5.40
CA LYS A 11 -40.88 18.74 4.53
C LYS A 11 -41.24 17.46 3.76
N PRO A 12 -42.52 17.04 3.75
CA PRO A 12 -42.96 15.76 3.16
C PRO A 12 -42.62 15.55 1.67
N ASN A 13 -42.35 16.62 0.92
CA ASN A 13 -42.13 16.59 -0.53
C ASN A 13 -40.71 17.01 -0.97
N ALA A 14 -39.80 17.29 -0.03
CA ALA A 14 -38.42 17.64 -0.37
C ALA A 14 -37.54 16.39 -0.27
N ARG A 15 -37.12 15.86 -1.42
CA ARG A 15 -36.27 14.66 -1.53
C ARG A 15 -34.78 14.95 -1.32
N THR A 16 -34.47 15.80 -0.35
CA THR A 16 -33.09 16.11 0.01
C THR A 16 -32.64 15.19 1.14
N TYR A 17 -31.65 14.35 0.87
CA TYR A 17 -31.09 13.40 1.82
C TYR A 17 -29.56 13.37 1.76
N LEU A 18 -28.97 13.05 2.90
CA LEU A 18 -27.54 12.96 3.11
C LEU A 18 -27.19 11.50 3.41
N ASN A 19 -26.39 10.88 2.55
CA ASN A 19 -25.87 9.53 2.75
C ASN A 19 -24.51 9.61 3.44
N VAL A 20 -24.37 9.03 4.63
CA VAL A 20 -23.08 8.88 5.32
C VAL A 20 -22.60 7.45 5.14
N TYR A 21 -21.35 7.27 4.73
CA TYR A 21 -20.78 5.94 4.51
C TYR A 21 -19.38 5.76 5.11
N LEU A 22 -19.12 4.53 5.56
CA LEU A 22 -17.81 4.01 5.91
C LEU A 22 -17.45 2.85 4.97
N GLN A 23 -16.29 2.96 4.31
CA GLN A 23 -15.76 1.94 3.43
C GLN A 23 -14.36 1.55 3.89
N ILE A 24 -14.13 0.24 4.02
CA ILE A 24 -12.81 -0.32 4.27
C ILE A 24 -12.39 -1.11 3.02
N LEU A 25 -11.27 -0.72 2.41
CA LEU A 25 -10.62 -1.44 1.32
C LEU A 25 -9.45 -2.24 1.91
N ASN A 26 -9.24 -3.45 1.39
CA ASN A 26 -8.27 -4.41 1.94
C ASN A 26 -8.51 -4.65 3.46
N LEU A 27 -9.69 -5.19 3.80
CA LEU A 27 -10.14 -5.39 5.18
C LEU A 27 -9.16 -6.23 6.01
N LEU A 28 -8.52 -7.23 5.39
CA LEU A 28 -7.58 -8.14 6.04
C LEU A 28 -6.14 -7.62 6.04
N ASP A 29 -5.87 -6.48 5.39
CA ASP A 29 -4.51 -5.94 5.16
C ASP A 29 -3.56 -6.95 4.50
N THR A 30 -4.06 -7.70 3.51
CA THR A 30 -3.25 -8.65 2.77
C THR A 30 -2.21 -7.94 1.92
N LYS A 31 -0.96 -8.41 2.00
CA LYS A 31 0.17 -7.91 1.19
C LYS A 31 0.29 -8.72 -0.10
N ASN A 32 -0.58 -8.45 -1.07
CA ASN A 32 -0.52 -9.14 -2.35
C ASN A 32 0.65 -8.58 -3.17
N ILE A 33 1.49 -9.46 -3.70
CA ILE A 33 2.60 -9.10 -4.57
C ILE A 33 2.03 -8.73 -5.95
N ILE A 34 2.32 -7.51 -6.42
CA ILE A 34 1.92 -7.02 -7.75
C ILE A 34 3.12 -6.87 -8.69
N TYR A 35 4.32 -6.84 -8.14
CA TYR A 35 5.57 -6.83 -8.87
C TYR A 35 6.60 -7.67 -8.12
N ALA A 36 7.37 -8.45 -8.87
CA ALA A 36 8.49 -9.22 -8.37
C ALA A 36 9.74 -8.90 -9.18
N TYR A 37 10.89 -8.88 -8.53
CA TYR A 37 12.15 -8.68 -9.22
C TYR A 37 12.44 -9.87 -10.15
N PRO A 38 12.90 -9.63 -11.39
CA PRO A 38 13.03 -10.68 -12.39
C PRO A 38 14.11 -11.71 -12.06
N ALA A 39 15.15 -11.33 -11.30
CA ALA A 39 16.28 -12.20 -10.99
C ALA A 39 15.94 -13.28 -9.94
N THR A 40 15.10 -12.96 -8.96
CA THR A 40 14.76 -13.87 -7.83
C THR A 40 13.31 -14.34 -7.86
N GLY A 41 12.43 -13.65 -8.59
CA GLY A 41 10.99 -13.84 -8.50
C GLY A 41 10.38 -13.37 -7.16
N SER A 42 11.17 -12.71 -6.30
CA SER A 42 10.71 -12.20 -5.01
C SER A 42 10.31 -10.72 -5.09
N ALA A 43 9.40 -10.30 -4.21
CA ALA A 43 8.99 -8.90 -4.07
C ALA A 43 9.95 -8.07 -3.19
N ASN A 44 10.85 -8.70 -2.45
CA ASN A 44 11.71 -8.03 -1.46
C ASN A 44 13.21 -8.26 -1.64
N ASP A 45 13.61 -8.98 -2.68
CA ASP A 45 15.00 -9.32 -2.94
C ASP A 45 15.21 -9.34 -4.46
N ASP A 46 16.22 -8.63 -4.96
CA ASP A 46 16.61 -8.65 -6.38
C ASP A 46 17.85 -9.53 -6.64
N GLY A 47 18.39 -10.16 -5.60
CA GLY A 47 19.54 -11.05 -5.65
C GLY A 47 20.90 -10.33 -5.64
N TYR A 48 20.95 -9.00 -5.67
CA TYR A 48 22.21 -8.27 -5.77
C TYR A 48 23.11 -8.48 -4.54
N LEU A 49 22.54 -8.48 -3.33
CA LEU A 49 23.30 -8.62 -2.08
C LEU A 49 23.86 -10.03 -1.87
N THR A 50 23.27 -11.04 -2.50
CA THR A 50 23.60 -12.47 -2.34
C THR A 50 24.39 -13.03 -3.52
N ALA A 51 24.36 -12.39 -4.67
CA ALA A 51 25.09 -12.79 -5.87
C ALA A 51 26.63 -12.79 -5.64
N PRO A 52 27.34 -13.89 -5.97
CA PRO A 52 28.79 -14.02 -5.80
C PRO A 52 29.60 -12.95 -6.53
N GLU A 53 29.18 -12.59 -7.76
CA GLU A 53 29.91 -11.64 -8.60
C GLU A 53 30.02 -10.24 -7.98
N TRP A 54 29.06 -9.85 -7.14
CA TRP A 54 29.01 -8.53 -6.51
C TRP A 54 29.66 -8.48 -5.12
N GLN A 55 30.00 -9.61 -4.51
CA GLN A 55 30.56 -9.64 -3.15
C GLN A 55 31.88 -8.88 -3.02
N SER A 56 32.75 -8.98 -4.04
CA SER A 56 34.01 -8.23 -4.04
C SER A 56 33.76 -6.72 -3.99
N ASN A 57 32.82 -6.21 -4.80
CA ASN A 57 32.49 -4.78 -4.84
C ASN A 57 31.80 -4.29 -3.57
N ILE A 58 30.96 -5.12 -2.94
CA ILE A 58 30.29 -4.76 -1.69
C ILE A 58 31.32 -4.72 -0.54
N ASN A 59 32.26 -5.67 -0.52
CA ASN A 59 33.27 -5.76 0.53
C ASN A 59 34.39 -4.72 0.40
N THR A 60 34.54 -4.07 -0.76
CA THR A 60 35.48 -2.95 -0.95
C THR A 60 34.87 -1.59 -0.61
N ALA A 61 33.57 -1.53 -0.27
CA ALA A 61 32.95 -0.32 0.24
C ALA A 61 33.59 0.13 1.57
N ASN A 62 33.54 1.45 1.84
CA ASN A 62 34.10 2.02 3.08
C ASN A 62 33.57 1.34 4.35
N ASP A 63 32.28 1.04 4.35
CA ASP A 63 31.62 0.21 5.36
C ASP A 63 30.67 -0.77 4.65
N PRO A 64 31.09 -2.04 4.49
CA PRO A 64 30.26 -3.06 3.83
C PRO A 64 28.94 -3.33 4.54
N GLN A 65 28.88 -3.18 5.87
CA GLN A 65 27.65 -3.41 6.63
C GLN A 65 26.66 -2.28 6.35
N ALA A 66 27.10 -1.03 6.46
CA ALA A 66 26.26 0.13 6.15
C ALA A 66 25.76 0.10 4.68
N TYR A 67 26.60 -0.33 3.74
CA TYR A 67 26.20 -0.51 2.34
C TYR A 67 25.04 -1.50 2.20
N ARG A 68 25.14 -2.68 2.86
CA ARG A 68 24.10 -3.71 2.82
C ARG A 68 22.80 -3.22 3.45
N ASP A 69 22.87 -2.52 4.56
CA ASP A 69 21.70 -1.99 5.26
C ASP A 69 20.96 -0.94 4.42
N LEU A 70 21.69 0.02 3.84
CA LEU A 70 21.11 1.04 2.96
C LEU A 70 20.52 0.43 1.69
N TYR A 71 21.18 -0.58 1.13
CA TYR A 71 20.68 -1.29 -0.03
C TYR A 71 19.40 -2.08 0.29
N ALA A 72 19.34 -2.77 1.44
CA ALA A 72 18.16 -3.49 1.89
C ALA A 72 16.97 -2.54 2.13
N LEU A 73 17.22 -1.35 2.69
CA LEU A 73 16.19 -0.31 2.83
C LEU A 73 15.65 0.17 1.47
N ARG A 74 16.53 0.37 0.50
CA ARG A 74 16.16 0.73 -0.89
C ARG A 74 15.35 -0.40 -1.55
N MET A 75 15.68 -1.66 -1.27
CA MET A 75 15.01 -2.83 -1.84
C MET A 75 13.56 -2.97 -1.38
N ASN A 76 13.29 -2.56 -0.14
CA ASN A 76 11.97 -2.60 0.47
C ASN A 76 11.05 -1.54 -0.15
N SER A 77 10.57 -1.82 -1.37
CA SER A 77 9.71 -0.95 -2.15
C SER A 77 8.23 -1.26 -1.89
N PRO A 78 7.45 -0.30 -1.34
CA PRO A 78 6.00 -0.47 -1.20
C PRO A 78 5.28 -0.69 -2.53
N GLY A 79 5.88 -0.26 -3.65
CA GLY A 79 5.32 -0.43 -4.99
C GLY A 79 5.26 -1.89 -5.47
N ASN A 80 5.94 -2.81 -4.78
CA ASN A 80 5.88 -4.23 -5.09
C ASN A 80 4.62 -4.91 -4.53
N TYR A 81 3.88 -4.22 -3.66
CA TYR A 81 2.68 -4.73 -3.01
C TYR A 81 1.44 -3.94 -3.41
N SER A 82 0.29 -4.60 -3.36
CA SER A 82 -1.02 -3.94 -3.47
C SER A 82 -1.19 -2.90 -2.35
N VAL A 83 -2.04 -1.90 -2.60
CA VAL A 83 -2.32 -0.84 -1.62
C VAL A 83 -2.69 -1.41 -0.23
N PRO A 84 -2.19 -0.77 0.85
CA PRO A 84 -2.51 -1.20 2.20
C PRO A 84 -3.98 -0.93 2.53
N ARG A 85 -4.44 -1.35 3.72
CA ARG A 85 -5.78 -1.03 4.21
C ARG A 85 -6.08 0.46 4.13
N GLN A 86 -7.19 0.80 3.48
CA GLN A 86 -7.70 2.18 3.43
C GLN A 86 -9.08 2.23 4.07
N ILE A 87 -9.26 3.14 5.03
CA ILE A 87 -10.55 3.43 5.65
C ILE A 87 -11.02 4.78 5.11
N ARG A 88 -12.20 4.79 4.49
CA ARG A 88 -12.80 5.97 3.87
C ARG A 88 -14.12 6.28 4.56
N LEU A 89 -14.21 7.46 5.15
CA LEU A 89 -15.45 8.06 5.63
C LEU A 89 -15.89 9.11 4.63
N GLY A 90 -17.14 9.07 4.19
CA GLY A 90 -17.65 10.03 3.23
C GLY A 90 -19.11 10.38 3.45
N ILE A 91 -19.50 11.50 2.86
CA ILE A 91 -20.85 12.05 2.90
C ILE A 91 -21.24 12.40 1.47
N ILE A 92 -22.42 11.96 1.03
CA ILE A 92 -23.00 12.30 -0.27
C ILE A 92 -24.28 13.08 -0.01
N PHE A 93 -24.39 14.26 -0.61
CA PHE A 93 -25.58 15.09 -0.54
C PHE A 93 -26.37 14.97 -1.83
N ASN A 94 -27.64 14.57 -1.74
CA ASN A 94 -28.56 14.45 -2.87
C ASN A 94 -29.73 15.42 -2.68
N PHE A 95 -30.13 16.13 -3.73
CA PHE A 95 -31.17 17.16 -3.73
C PHE A 95 -32.20 16.95 -4.85
#